data_AF-A0A2D6I301-F1
#
_entry.id   AF-A0A2D6I301-F1
#
_cell.length_a   1.000
_cell.length_b   1.000
_cell.length_c   1.000
_cell.angle_alpha   90.00
_cell.angle_beta   90.00
_cell.angle_gamma   90.00
#
_symmetry.space_group_name_H-M   'P 1'
#
loop_
_entity.id
_entity.type
_entity.pdbx_description
1 polymer ?
#
loop_
_entity_poly.entity_id
_entity_poly.type
_entity_poly.pdbx_seq_one_letter_code
_entity_poly.pdbx_strand_id
1 'polypeptide(L)'
;DATPQEIYEAMLTGPQSMPVFSDETLPVEEKQQILAYIDSLQEAPSPGGMSLGRLGPVVEGLFMWTAVFAALIAAAVWIGIKAR
;
A
#
# COMPACT_ATOMS: atom_id res chain seq x y z
N ASP A 1 -2.02 -8.44 10.39
CA ASP A 1 -1.37 -9.16 9.29
C ASP A 1 -1.91 -10.57 9.20
N ALA A 2 -1.89 -11.14 8.00
CA ALA A 2 -2.24 -12.55 7.80
C ALA A 2 -1.02 -13.41 8.10
N THR A 3 -1.23 -14.56 8.74
CA THR A 3 -0.19 -15.55 8.97
C THR A 3 0.19 -16.26 7.66
N PRO A 4 1.41 -16.79 7.53
CA PRO A 4 1.80 -17.57 6.36
C PRO A 4 0.87 -18.75 6.07
N GLN A 5 0.27 -19.35 7.12
CA GLN A 5 -0.70 -20.42 6.98
C GLN A 5 -2.01 -19.94 6.35
N GLU A 6 -2.55 -18.80 6.79
CA GLU A 6 -3.77 -18.20 6.22
C GLU A 6 -3.57 -17.83 4.74
N ILE A 7 -2.39 -17.34 4.37
CA ILE A 7 -2.06 -17.03 2.96
C ILE A 7 -2.00 -18.32 2.12
N TYR A 8 -1.40 -19.39 2.66
CA TYR A 8 -1.36 -20.69 1.97
C TYR A 8 -2.76 -21.30 1.76
N GLU A 9 -3.61 -21.25 2.78
CA GLU A 9 -4.99 -21.72 2.71
C GLU A 9 -5.82 -20.89 1.72
N ALA A 10 -5.59 -19.56 1.68
CA ALA A 10 -6.21 -18.69 0.69
C ALA A 10 -5.81 -19.07 -0.74
N MET A 11 -4.56 -19.46 -0.98
CA MET A 11 -4.12 -19.93 -2.30
C MET A 11 -4.79 -21.25 -2.70
N LEU A 12 -4.99 -22.17 -1.75
CA LEU A 12 -5.62 -23.46 -2.01
C LEU A 12 -7.13 -23.36 -2.22
N THR A 13 -7.81 -22.49 -1.49
CA THR A 13 -9.28 -22.41 -1.49
C THR A 13 -9.82 -21.33 -2.42
N GLY A 14 -9.04 -20.29 -2.73
CA GLY A 14 -9.45 -19.16 -3.56
C GLY A 14 -10.68 -18.44 -3.00
N PRO A 15 -10.59 -17.78 -1.82
CA PRO A 15 -11.75 -17.14 -1.21
C PRO A 15 -12.24 -15.93 -2.03
N GLN A 16 -13.56 -15.70 -2.03
CA GLN A 16 -14.23 -14.59 -2.73
C GLN A 16 -13.98 -14.56 -4.25
N SER A 17 -13.26 -13.55 -4.74
CA SER A 17 -12.92 -13.36 -6.15
C SER A 17 -11.50 -13.83 -6.49
N MET A 18 -10.79 -14.42 -5.52
CA MET A 18 -9.45 -14.98 -5.74
C MET A 18 -9.56 -16.32 -6.49
N PRO A 19 -8.80 -16.54 -7.56
CA PRO A 19 -8.78 -17.82 -8.24
C PRO A 19 -8.14 -18.91 -7.36
N VAL A 20 -8.53 -20.16 -7.58
CA VAL A 20 -7.94 -21.33 -6.92
C VAL A 20 -6.61 -21.67 -7.57
N PHE A 21 -5.55 -21.78 -6.77
CA PHE A 21 -4.23 -22.23 -7.22
C PHE A 21 -4.01 -23.70 -6.82
N SER A 22 -4.42 -24.63 -7.68
CA SER A 22 -4.22 -26.07 -7.45
C SER A 22 -2.75 -26.46 -7.53
N ASP A 23 -2.38 -27.58 -6.90
CA ASP A 23 -1.00 -28.10 -6.94
C ASP A 23 -0.54 -28.53 -8.34
N GLU A 24 -1.48 -28.73 -9.27
CA GLU A 24 -1.20 -29.01 -10.70
C GLU A 24 -0.75 -27.76 -11.46
N THR A 25 -1.25 -26.59 -11.07
CA THR A 25 -0.92 -25.31 -11.73
C THR A 25 0.20 -24.58 -11.02
N LEU A 26 0.27 -24.71 -9.70
CA LEU A 26 1.27 -24.05 -8.87
C LEU A 26 1.77 -25.05 -7.81
N PRO A 27 2.93 -25.70 -8.04
CA PRO A 27 3.51 -26.67 -7.13
C PRO A 27 3.73 -26.11 -5.73
N VAL A 28 3.74 -26.98 -4.72
CA VAL A 28 3.92 -26.60 -3.30
C VAL A 28 5.20 -25.80 -3.06
N GLU A 29 6.29 -26.15 -3.75
CA GLU A 29 7.56 -25.42 -3.65
C GLU A 29 7.42 -23.97 -4.12
N GLU A 30 6.71 -23.73 -5.23
CA GLU A 30 6.45 -22.38 -5.74
C GLU A 30 5.54 -21.59 -4.79
N LYS A 31 4.54 -22.25 -4.17
CA LYS A 31 3.70 -21.62 -3.15
C LYS A 31 4.52 -21.13 -1.95
N GLN A 32 5.50 -21.92 -1.51
CA GLN A 32 6.41 -21.52 -0.43
C GLN A 32 7.31 -20.34 -0.83
N GLN A 33 7.78 -20.31 -2.08
CA GLN A 33 8.55 -19.18 -2.59
C GLN A 33 7.70 -17.90 -2.65
N ILE A 34 6.43 -18.00 -3.04
CA ILE A 34 5.49 -16.87 -3.03
C ILE A 34 5.27 -16.35 -1.60
N LEU A 35 5.12 -17.24 -0.61
CA LEU A 35 5.01 -16.85 0.80
C LEU A 35 6.25 -16.07 1.27
N ALA A 36 7.44 -16.60 0.98
CA ALA A 36 8.70 -15.92 1.31
C ALA A 36 8.81 -14.55 0.63
N TYR A 37 8.34 -14.44 -0.62
CA TYR A 37 8.30 -13.18 -1.34
C TYR A 37 7.33 -12.18 -0.69
N ILE A 38 6.12 -12.60 -0.34
CA ILE A 38 5.12 -11.76 0.33
C ILE A 38 5.65 -11.25 1.68
N ASP A 39 6.32 -12.12 2.44
CA ASP A 39 6.96 -11.76 3.72
C ASP A 39 8.04 -10.69 3.51
N SER A 40 8.93 -10.91 2.52
CA SER A 40 9.98 -9.95 2.18
C SER A 40 9.41 -8.57 1.75
N LEU A 41 8.24 -8.55 1.10
CA LEU A 41 7.59 -7.32 0.68
C LEU A 41 7.00 -6.53 1.84
N GLN A 42 6.58 -7.20 2.91
CA GLN A 42 6.06 -6.54 4.11
C GLN A 42 7.17 -5.84 4.88
N GLU A 43 8.36 -6.46 4.93
CA GLU A 43 9.55 -5.88 5.59
C GLU A 43 10.30 -4.87 4.71
N ALA A 44 10.11 -4.93 3.39
CA ALA A 44 10.84 -4.07 2.46
C ALA A 44 10.58 -2.57 2.72
N PRO A 45 11.64 -1.75 2.83
CA PRO A 45 11.49 -0.31 3.00
C PRO A 45 10.86 0.31 1.75
N SER A 46 10.02 1.33 1.96
CA SER A 46 9.37 2.02 0.84
C SER A 46 10.36 2.97 0.13
N PRO A 47 10.63 2.79 -1.16
CA PRO A 47 11.43 3.75 -1.92
C PRO A 47 10.60 5.02 -2.18
N GLY A 48 11.13 6.20 -1.84
CA GLY A 48 10.44 7.49 -2.08
C GLY A 48 10.16 8.35 -0.84
N GLY A 49 10.61 7.93 0.35
CA GLY A 49 10.42 8.69 1.58
C GLY A 49 9.19 8.23 2.36
N MET A 50 8.32 9.17 2.77
CA MET A 50 7.12 8.84 3.53
C MET A 50 6.07 8.22 2.61
N SER A 51 5.86 6.91 2.71
CA SER A 51 5.03 6.14 1.77
C SER A 51 3.52 6.27 1.97
N LEU A 52 3.05 7.03 2.96
CA LEU A 52 1.64 7.23 3.29
C LEU A 52 0.82 5.91 3.23
N GLY A 53 1.40 4.80 3.69
CA GLY A 53 0.76 3.48 3.68
C GLY A 53 0.87 2.70 2.37
N ARG A 54 1.78 3.06 1.46
CA ARG A 54 1.97 2.43 0.12
C ARG A 54 0.69 2.45 -0.73
N LEU A 55 -0.18 3.43 -0.48
CA LEU A 55 -1.43 3.64 -1.22
C LEU A 55 -1.22 4.13 -2.65
N GLY A 56 0.01 4.53 -2.98
CA GLY A 56 0.44 4.90 -4.32
C GLY A 56 0.25 6.38 -4.66
N PRO A 57 0.60 6.74 -5.90
CA PRO A 57 0.81 8.14 -6.30
C PRO A 57 -0.46 9.00 -6.26
N VAL A 58 -1.64 8.39 -6.33
CA VAL A 58 -2.92 9.12 -6.31
C VAL A 58 -3.16 9.72 -4.92
N VAL A 59 -2.98 8.94 -3.86
CA VAL A 59 -3.18 9.40 -2.48
C VAL A 59 -2.08 10.39 -2.09
N GLU A 60 -0.84 10.11 -2.47
CA GLU A 60 0.29 11.03 -2.29
C GLU A 60 0.04 12.37 -3.00
N GLY A 61 -0.46 12.33 -4.24
CA GLY A 61 -0.82 13.52 -5.01
C GLY A 61 -1.94 14.33 -4.35
N LEU A 62 -3.00 13.67 -3.88
CA LEU A 62 -4.09 14.33 -3.16
C LEU A 62 -3.59 14.99 -1.86
N PHE A 63 -2.75 14.30 -1.10
CA PHE A 63 -2.14 14.84 0.12
C PHE A 63 -1.28 16.07 -0.19
N MET A 64 -0.42 15.99 -1.21
CA MET A 64 0.42 17.11 -1.61
C MET A 64 -0.42 18.30 -2.07
N TRP A 65 -1.45 18.05 -2.90
CA TRP A 65 -2.32 19.10 -3.42
C TRP A 65 -3.06 19.81 -2.27
N THR A 66 -3.68 19.04 -1.37
CA THR A 66 -4.38 19.60 -0.21
C THR A 66 -3.45 20.40 0.70
N ALA A 67 -2.24 19.91 0.96
CA ALA A 67 -1.23 20.64 1.73
C ALA A 67 -0.81 21.96 1.05
N VAL A 68 -0.61 21.95 -0.27
CA VAL A 68 -0.26 23.16 -1.05
C VAL A 68 -1.39 24.18 -0.98
N PHE A 69 -2.64 23.78 -1.22
CA PHE A 69 -3.77 24.71 -1.14
C PHE A 69 -3.99 25.26 0.27
N ALA A 70 -3.86 24.41 1.29
CA ALA A 70 -3.94 24.85 2.68
C ALA A 70 -2.86 25.90 3.00
N ALA A 71 -1.62 25.70 2.53
CA ALA A 71 -0.53 26.64 2.72
C ALA A 71 -0.78 27.97 2.00
N LEU A 72 -1.29 27.94 0.76
CA LEU A 72 -1.64 29.15 0.01
C LEU A 72 -2.75 29.95 0.69
N ILE A 73 -3.78 29.28 1.20
CA ILE A 73 -4.87 29.92 1.94
C ILE A 73 -4.34 30.54 3.24
N ALA A 74 -3.52 29.81 3.99
CA ALA A 74 -2.92 30.33 5.23
C ALA A 74 -2.05 31.57 4.97
N ALA A 75 -1.25 31.57 3.90
CA ALA A 75 -0.46 32.73 3.48
C ALA A 75 -1.34 33.93 3.12
N ALA A 76 -2.42 33.71 2.36
CA ALA A 76 -3.36 34.77 2.00
C ALA A 76 -4.04 35.39 3.23
N VAL A 77 -4.49 34.56 4.17
CA VAL A 77 -5.09 35.00 5.45
C VAL A 77 -4.08 35.80 6.27
N TRP A 78 -2.84 35.33 6.39
CA TRP A 78 -1.78 36.04 7.12
C TRP A 78 -1.52 37.43 6.55
N ILE A 79 -1.39 37.53 5.22
CA ILE A 79 -1.18 38.81 4.54
C ILE A 79 -2.38 39.74 4.76
N GLY A 80 -3.60 39.23 4.63
CA GLY A 80 -4.83 40.00 4.87
C GLY A 80 -4.93 40.54 6.30
N ILE A 81 -4.55 39.75 7.30
CA ILE A 81 -4.49 40.20 8.71
C ILE A 81 -3.45 41.30 8.89
N LYS A 82 -2.27 41.17 8.28
CA LYS A 82 -1.16 42.13 8.44
C LYS A 82 -1.34 43.42 7.63
N ALA A 83 -2.19 43.41 6.61
CA ALA A 83 -2.52 44.58 5.80
C ALA A 83 -3.57 45.50 6.45
N ARG A 84 -4.23 45.04 7.52
CA ARG A 84 -5.11 45.84 8.37
C ARG A 84 -4.33 46.44 9.53
#